data_AF-A0A8I0KIN8-F1
#
_entry.id   AF-A0A8I0KIN8-F1
#
_cell.length_a   1.000
_cell.length_b   1.000
_cell.length_c   1.000
_cell.angle_alpha   90.00
_cell.angle_beta   90.00
_cell.angle_gamma   90.00
#
_symmetry.space_group_name_H-M   'P 1'
#
loop_
_entity.id
_entity.type
_entity.pdbx_description
1 polymer ?
#
loop_
_entity_poly.entity_id
_entity_poly.type
_entity_poly.pdbx_seq_one_letter_code
_entity_poly.pdbx_strand_id
1 'polypeptide(L)'
;MANKTIPLKLFRTHYQVAEVAKMLNCEEADVFYLAGENELSFSAYVGREGNFSKHRVRCINEFINHLDSLDKDDEGYSYISQYSLIKIHEIKNDKNLVISRIKGYFKYPPGIQKDFIYFSGQFPVYPSLLVPAGEVFSEEIKFFQIDWKNSDGLFFEHDGYIESDDVRKLYNIINNDVSSSEVYRSLSIAQQERHATKRNQVLSVAIYLYKENSNVKKDNATALTKLVFSRAAEFWPDKKEPPLSFEVICKMIASIFKKPIFTNN
;
A
#
# COMPACT_ATOMS: atom_id res chain seq x y z
N MET A 1 -11.17 -1.36 40.49
CA MET A 1 -10.51 -0.04 40.35
C MET A 1 -10.49 0.28 38.88
N ALA A 2 -11.17 1.35 38.44
CA ALA A 2 -11.14 1.76 37.05
C ALA A 2 -9.74 2.30 36.75
N ASN A 3 -8.98 1.63 35.87
CA ASN A 3 -7.76 2.19 35.31
C ASN A 3 -8.16 3.47 34.59
N LYS A 4 -7.85 4.63 35.18
CA LYS A 4 -7.92 5.91 34.48
C LYS A 4 -6.82 5.88 33.43
N THR A 5 -7.17 5.48 32.20
CA THR A 5 -6.31 5.67 31.03
C THR A 5 -5.99 7.16 30.95
N ILE A 6 -4.72 7.48 31.12
CA ILE A 6 -4.23 8.85 30.96
C ILE A 6 -4.41 9.18 29.48
N PRO A 7 -5.14 10.25 29.11
CA PRO A 7 -5.39 10.56 27.71
C PRO A 7 -4.06 10.84 27.00
N LEU A 8 -3.87 10.21 25.84
CA LEU A 8 -2.69 10.42 25.01
C LEU A 8 -2.58 11.91 24.63
N LYS A 9 -1.50 12.55 25.08
CA LYS A 9 -1.20 13.96 24.78
C LYS A 9 -0.35 14.03 23.52
N LEU A 10 -0.96 14.51 22.44
CA LEU A 10 -0.30 14.77 21.16
C LEU A 10 -0.31 16.29 20.91
N PHE A 11 0.86 16.88 20.72
CA PHE A 11 1.05 18.32 20.46
C PHE A 11 1.44 18.66 19.02
N ARG A 12 2.08 17.72 18.31
CA ARG A 12 2.41 17.82 16.89
C ARG A 12 1.30 17.20 16.04
N THR A 13 1.23 17.62 14.77
CA THR A 13 0.34 17.01 13.77
C THR A 13 0.87 15.68 13.26
N HIS A 14 2.18 15.56 13.02
CA HIS A 14 2.81 14.35 12.48
C HIS A 14 3.78 13.75 13.49
N TYR A 15 3.77 12.43 13.61
CA TYR A 15 4.67 11.65 14.46
C TYR A 15 5.37 10.60 13.63
N GLN A 16 6.66 10.38 13.88
CA GLN A 16 7.38 9.27 13.26
C GLN A 16 6.83 7.94 13.78
N VAL A 17 6.84 6.91 12.94
CA VAL A 17 6.37 5.57 13.35
C VAL A 17 7.12 5.06 14.57
N ALA A 18 8.45 5.25 14.62
CA ALA A 18 9.27 4.93 15.79
C ALA A 18 8.83 5.63 17.09
N GLU A 19 8.35 6.88 16.98
CA GLU A 19 7.81 7.61 18.13
C GLU A 19 6.45 7.04 18.54
N VAL A 20 5.60 6.72 17.57
CA VAL A 20 4.28 6.11 17.81
C VAL A 20 4.44 4.75 18.48
N ALA A 21 5.36 3.90 18.01
CA ALA A 21 5.65 2.60 18.61
C ALA A 21 6.03 2.73 20.09
N LYS A 22 6.89 3.70 20.43
CA LYS A 22 7.24 4.03 21.83
C LYS A 22 6.05 4.51 22.63
N MET A 23 5.18 5.36 22.06
CA MET A 23 3.97 5.85 22.74
C MET A 23 2.94 4.75 23.01
N LEU A 24 2.86 3.77 22.12
CA LEU A 24 1.92 2.65 22.19
C LEU A 24 2.51 1.44 22.94
N ASN A 25 3.80 1.48 23.29
CA ASN A 25 4.53 0.39 23.91
C ASN A 25 4.43 -0.92 23.09
N CYS A 26 4.66 -0.81 21.78
CA CYS A 26 4.69 -1.91 20.82
C CYS A 26 5.89 -1.78 19.86
N GLU A 27 6.11 -2.77 19.00
CA GLU A 27 7.12 -2.69 17.95
C GLU A 27 6.64 -1.83 16.77
N GLU A 28 7.56 -1.29 15.97
CA GLU A 28 7.21 -0.53 14.75
C GLU A 28 6.43 -1.39 13.75
N ALA A 29 6.78 -2.68 13.65
CA ALA A 29 6.06 -3.67 12.86
C ALA A 29 4.58 -3.78 13.26
N ASP A 30 4.28 -3.69 14.57
CA ASP A 30 2.90 -3.73 15.07
C ASP A 30 2.14 -2.45 14.70
N VAL A 31 2.81 -1.30 14.68
CA VAL A 31 2.22 -0.03 14.21
C VAL A 31 1.85 -0.13 12.73
N PHE A 32 2.75 -0.67 11.89
CA PHE A 32 2.47 -0.91 10.48
C PHE A 32 1.28 -1.86 10.28
N TYR A 33 1.27 -2.97 11.02
CA TYR A 33 0.19 -3.95 10.96
C TYR A 33 -1.17 -3.35 11.37
N LEU A 34 -1.23 -2.67 12.52
CA LEU A 34 -2.45 -2.07 13.03
C LEU A 34 -2.97 -0.95 12.13
N ALA A 35 -2.09 -0.12 11.60
CA ALA A 35 -2.46 0.90 10.63
C ALA A 35 -3.06 0.27 9.37
N GLY A 36 -2.50 -0.85 8.90
CA GLY A 36 -2.99 -1.57 7.74
C GLY A 36 -4.39 -2.15 7.90
N GLU A 37 -4.65 -2.82 9.02
CA GLU A 37 -5.98 -3.39 9.31
C GLU A 37 -7.06 -2.31 9.49
N ASN A 38 -6.67 -1.07 9.81
CA ASN A 38 -7.57 0.04 10.08
C ASN A 38 -7.56 1.13 8.99
N GLU A 39 -7.00 0.82 7.81
CA GLU A 39 -6.91 1.72 6.65
C GLU A 39 -6.29 3.11 6.98
N LEU A 40 -5.35 3.14 7.93
CA LEU A 40 -4.65 4.36 8.32
C LEU A 40 -3.52 4.67 7.35
N SER A 41 -3.43 5.92 6.95
CA SER A 41 -2.50 6.35 5.91
C SER A 41 -1.16 6.79 6.51
N PHE A 42 -0.08 6.36 5.87
CA PHE A 42 1.27 6.83 6.17
C PHE A 42 1.68 7.97 5.26
N SER A 43 2.43 8.92 5.83
CA SER A 43 3.02 10.03 5.10
C SER A 43 4.54 9.93 5.11
N ALA A 44 5.14 10.30 4.00
CA ALA A 44 6.55 10.59 3.88
C ALA A 44 6.79 12.07 4.17
N TYR A 45 7.89 12.40 4.84
CA TYR A 45 8.37 13.78 4.91
C TYR A 45 9.43 14.00 3.84
N VAL A 46 9.27 15.10 3.09
CA VAL A 46 10.14 15.52 2.01
C VAL A 46 10.79 16.85 2.41
N GLY A 47 12.11 16.81 2.65
CA GLY A 47 12.91 17.97 3.08
C GLY A 47 13.08 19.06 2.02
N ARG A 48 13.70 20.18 2.42
CA ARG A 48 13.74 21.44 1.63
C ARG A 48 14.65 21.42 0.38
N GLU A 49 15.65 20.55 0.30
CA GLU A 49 16.65 20.58 -0.78
C GLU A 49 16.66 19.28 -1.60
N GLY A 50 16.88 19.40 -2.91
CA GLY A 50 17.14 18.26 -3.80
C GLY A 50 15.94 17.41 -4.23
N ASN A 51 14.73 17.72 -3.77
CA ASN A 51 13.54 16.91 -4.05
C ASN A 51 12.74 17.39 -5.26
N PHE A 52 12.68 16.56 -6.30
CA PHE A 52 11.98 16.91 -7.54
C PHE A 52 10.85 15.93 -7.85
N SER A 53 9.78 16.48 -8.41
CA SER A 53 8.64 15.75 -8.93
C SER A 53 8.39 16.11 -10.38
N LYS A 54 7.91 15.14 -11.15
CA LYS A 54 7.51 15.26 -12.55
C LYS A 54 6.01 15.29 -12.68
N HIS A 55 5.52 16.27 -13.42
CA HIS A 55 4.10 16.48 -13.70
C HIS A 55 3.91 16.58 -15.21
N ARG A 56 3.21 15.60 -15.80
CA ARG A 56 2.79 15.70 -17.20
C ARG A 56 1.43 16.37 -17.24
N VAL A 57 1.39 17.59 -17.76
CA VAL A 57 0.22 18.47 -17.71
C VAL A 57 -0.42 18.56 -19.08
N ARG A 58 -1.73 18.85 -19.14
CA ARG A 58 -2.43 19.01 -20.42
C ARG A 58 -2.14 20.38 -21.04
N CYS A 59 -2.15 21.42 -20.21
CA CYS A 59 -1.87 22.79 -20.58
C CYS A 59 -0.91 23.39 -19.54
N ILE A 60 0.28 23.78 -19.98
CA ILE A 60 1.30 24.34 -19.09
C ILE A 60 0.84 25.67 -18.49
N ASN A 61 0.22 26.54 -19.29
CA ASN A 61 -0.20 27.86 -18.83
C ASN A 61 -1.30 27.78 -17.77
N GLU A 62 -2.28 26.89 -17.95
CA GLU A 62 -3.32 26.65 -16.94
C GLU A 62 -2.71 26.15 -15.64
N PHE A 63 -1.79 25.18 -15.72
CA PHE A 63 -1.09 24.66 -14.55
C PHE A 63 -0.29 25.74 -13.79
N ILE A 64 0.42 26.61 -14.52
CA ILE A 64 1.16 27.73 -13.92
C ILE A 64 0.20 28.72 -13.26
N ASN A 65 -0.85 29.14 -13.98
CA ASN A 65 -1.83 30.10 -13.46
C ASN A 65 -2.53 29.56 -12.21
N HIS A 66 -2.86 28.27 -12.21
CA HIS A 66 -3.43 27.59 -11.04
C HIS A 66 -2.46 27.63 -9.86
N LEU A 67 -1.20 27.23 -10.05
CA LEU A 67 -0.17 27.30 -9.00
C LEU A 67 0.07 28.72 -8.49
N ASP A 68 0.00 29.71 -9.37
CA ASP A 68 0.19 31.10 -9.02
C ASP A 68 -0.96 31.70 -8.21
N SER A 69 -2.16 31.13 -8.35
CA SER A 69 -3.35 31.51 -7.60
C SER A 69 -3.38 31.02 -6.15
N LEU A 70 -2.53 30.04 -5.82
CA LEU A 70 -2.45 29.46 -4.48
C LEU A 70 -1.57 30.32 -3.56
N ASP A 71 -1.85 30.25 -2.26
CA ASP A 71 -1.00 30.85 -1.25
C ASP A 71 0.42 30.30 -1.34
N LYS A 72 1.40 31.14 -0.98
CA LYS A 72 2.83 30.83 -1.06
C LYS A 72 3.51 31.03 0.27
N ASP A 73 4.52 30.22 0.55
CA ASP A 73 5.42 30.44 1.68
C ASP A 73 6.48 31.51 1.36
N ASP A 74 7.31 31.85 2.36
CA ASP A 74 8.38 32.85 2.23
C ASP A 74 9.45 32.49 1.18
N GLU A 75 9.56 31.20 0.82
CA GLU A 75 10.48 30.70 -0.21
C GLU A 75 9.82 30.63 -1.60
N GLY A 76 8.54 31.01 -1.72
CA GLY A 76 7.76 31.01 -2.96
C GLY A 76 7.27 29.64 -3.40
N TYR A 77 7.11 28.68 -2.48
CA TYR A 77 6.40 27.43 -2.76
C TYR A 77 4.90 27.62 -2.56
N SER A 78 4.10 27.14 -3.51
CA SER A 78 2.65 27.15 -3.43
C SER A 78 2.14 26.01 -2.55
N TYR A 79 1.14 26.29 -1.70
CA TYR A 79 0.45 25.31 -0.86
C TYR A 79 -0.57 24.50 -1.69
N ILE A 80 -0.28 23.22 -1.95
CA ILE A 80 -1.21 22.31 -2.66
C ILE A 80 -2.17 21.62 -1.70
N SER A 81 -1.73 21.47 -0.45
CA SER A 81 -2.53 21.03 0.66
C SER A 81 -2.02 21.70 1.94
N GLN A 82 -2.66 21.39 3.06
CA GLN A 82 -2.25 21.86 4.38
C GLN A 82 -0.78 21.58 4.70
N TYR A 83 -0.21 20.49 4.16
CA TYR A 83 1.14 20.03 4.49
C TYR A 83 2.05 19.76 3.29
N SER A 84 1.57 19.92 2.06
CA SER A 84 2.34 19.64 0.83
C SER A 84 2.54 20.91 0.02
N LEU A 85 3.80 21.20 -0.30
CA LEU A 85 4.18 22.39 -1.05
C LEU A 85 4.91 22.04 -2.34
N ILE A 86 4.72 22.88 -3.37
CA ILE A 86 5.34 22.72 -4.69
C ILE A 86 5.88 24.05 -5.22
N LYS A 87 6.98 23.99 -5.97
CA LYS A 87 7.52 25.13 -6.71
C LYS A 87 8.03 24.69 -8.06
N ILE A 88 7.65 25.38 -9.13
CA ILE A 88 8.15 25.06 -10.48
C ILE A 88 9.66 25.27 -10.53
N HIS A 89 10.38 24.28 -11.06
CA HIS A 89 11.83 24.35 -11.27
C HIS A 89 12.20 24.46 -12.75
N GLU A 90 11.63 23.60 -13.59
CA GLU A 90 11.91 23.54 -15.02
C GLU A 90 10.64 23.19 -15.80
N ILE A 91 10.45 23.80 -16.97
CA ILE A 91 9.34 23.50 -17.88
C ILE A 91 9.92 23.00 -19.21
N LYS A 92 9.46 21.83 -19.65
CA LYS A 92 9.78 21.21 -20.94
C LYS A 92 8.55 21.27 -21.83
N ASN A 93 8.41 22.40 -22.55
CA ASN A 93 7.26 22.70 -23.40
C ASN A 93 7.04 21.65 -24.49
N ASP A 94 8.11 21.08 -25.05
CA ASP A 94 8.08 20.03 -26.07
C ASP A 94 7.40 18.73 -25.59
N LYS A 95 7.36 18.51 -24.27
CA LYS A 95 6.85 17.28 -23.64
C LYS A 95 5.62 17.50 -22.76
N ASN A 96 5.14 18.74 -22.66
CA ASN A 96 4.17 19.16 -21.66
C ASN A 96 4.53 18.65 -20.25
N LEU A 97 5.82 18.76 -19.91
CA LEU A 97 6.38 18.22 -18.68
C LEU A 97 6.87 19.37 -17.80
N VAL A 98 6.38 19.40 -16.57
CA VAL A 98 6.83 20.34 -15.53
C VAL A 98 7.60 19.55 -14.49
N ILE A 99 8.82 20.01 -14.20
CA ILE A 99 9.64 19.52 -13.10
C ILE A 99 9.53 20.53 -11.98
N SER A 100 9.14 20.06 -10.80
CA SER A 100 8.83 20.91 -9.67
C SER A 100 9.57 20.43 -8.44
N ARG A 101 10.09 21.37 -7.66
CA ARG A 101 10.55 21.10 -6.30
C ARG A 101 9.36 20.85 -5.40
N ILE A 102 9.51 19.93 -4.47
CA ILE A 102 8.48 19.60 -3.48
C ILE A 102 9.08 19.58 -2.09
N LYS A 103 8.28 19.95 -1.08
CA LYS A 103 8.62 19.82 0.33
C LYS A 103 7.38 19.67 1.19
N GLY A 104 7.56 19.16 2.41
CA GLY A 104 6.48 18.92 3.37
C GLY A 104 6.10 17.45 3.44
N TYR A 105 4.87 17.17 3.89
CA TYR A 105 4.37 15.80 4.06
C TYR A 105 3.57 15.36 2.85
N PHE A 106 3.73 14.11 2.44
CA PHE A 106 2.99 13.51 1.34
C PHE A 106 2.56 12.09 1.71
N LYS A 107 1.29 11.76 1.49
CA LYS A 107 0.76 10.42 1.77
C LYS A 107 1.23 9.42 0.72
N TYR A 108 1.47 8.19 1.15
CA TYR A 108 1.60 7.08 0.20
C TYR A 108 0.23 6.72 -0.36
N PRO A 109 0.09 6.45 -1.66
CA PRO A 109 -1.19 6.00 -2.22
C PRO A 109 -1.56 4.60 -1.70
N PRO A 110 -2.86 4.21 -1.70
CA PRO A 110 -3.33 2.97 -1.08
C PRO A 110 -2.62 1.69 -1.53
N GLY A 111 -2.17 1.62 -2.79
CA GLY A 111 -1.40 0.47 -3.29
C GLY A 111 -0.04 0.33 -2.60
N ILE A 112 0.67 1.44 -2.42
CA ILE A 112 1.99 1.50 -1.78
C ILE A 112 1.85 1.30 -0.27
N GLN A 113 0.77 1.79 0.35
CA GLN A 113 0.50 1.54 1.77
C GLN A 113 0.43 0.05 2.07
N LYS A 114 -0.23 -0.75 1.22
CA LYS A 114 -0.31 -2.22 1.38
C LYS A 114 1.05 -2.89 1.31
N ASP A 115 1.92 -2.45 0.42
CA ASP A 115 3.30 -2.96 0.34
C ASP A 115 4.07 -2.60 1.62
N PHE A 116 3.93 -1.38 2.09
CA PHE A 116 4.57 -0.89 3.31
C PHE A 116 4.17 -1.70 4.56
N ILE A 117 2.89 -2.09 4.65
CA ILE A 117 2.37 -2.99 5.69
C ILE A 117 2.94 -4.40 5.52
N TYR A 118 2.93 -4.94 4.29
CA TYR A 118 3.40 -6.30 4.00
C TYR A 118 4.89 -6.51 4.33
N PHE A 119 5.72 -5.49 4.08
CA PHE A 119 7.16 -5.54 4.36
C PHE A 119 7.55 -4.94 5.72
N SER A 120 6.58 -4.65 6.60
CA SER A 120 6.84 -4.11 7.95
C SER A 120 7.74 -2.86 7.92
N GLY A 121 7.49 -1.94 7.01
CA GLY A 121 8.26 -0.70 6.84
C GLY A 121 9.52 -0.82 5.98
N GLN A 122 9.93 -2.02 5.56
CA GLN A 122 11.09 -2.20 4.68
C GLN A 122 10.70 -2.08 3.19
N PHE A 123 11.33 -1.19 2.43
CA PHE A 123 11.05 -1.08 1.00
C PHE A 123 11.93 -2.01 0.17
N PRO A 124 11.36 -2.92 -0.66
CA PRO A 124 12.12 -3.52 -1.75
C PRO A 124 12.38 -2.51 -2.88
N VAL A 125 11.46 -1.57 -3.09
CA VAL A 125 11.56 -0.44 -4.03
C VAL A 125 10.82 0.76 -3.42
N TYR A 126 11.48 1.92 -3.33
CA TYR A 126 10.83 3.12 -2.82
C TYR A 126 9.72 3.61 -3.76
N PRO A 127 8.61 4.12 -3.20
CA PRO A 127 7.48 4.55 -3.98
C PRO A 127 7.81 5.76 -4.83
N SER A 128 7.52 5.65 -6.13
CA SER A 128 7.69 6.75 -7.08
C SER A 128 6.48 7.68 -7.14
N LEU A 129 5.38 7.34 -6.48
CA LEU A 129 4.13 8.09 -6.53
C LEU A 129 3.68 8.46 -5.12
N LEU A 130 3.39 9.74 -4.92
CA LEU A 130 2.90 10.29 -3.66
C LEU A 130 1.62 11.12 -3.91
N VAL A 131 0.84 11.34 -2.86
CA VAL A 131 -0.33 12.23 -2.89
C VAL A 131 -0.20 13.30 -1.80
N PRO A 132 -0.81 14.49 -1.95
CA PRO A 132 -0.73 15.51 -0.93
C PRO A 132 -1.28 15.03 0.44
N ALA A 133 -0.67 15.48 1.55
CA ALA A 133 -1.11 15.17 2.91
C ALA A 133 -1.97 16.30 3.49
N GLY A 134 -2.91 15.98 4.37
CA GLY A 134 -3.89 16.93 4.91
C GLY A 134 -4.99 17.34 3.93
N GLU A 135 -5.66 18.45 4.23
CA GLU A 135 -6.70 19.03 3.38
C GLU A 135 -6.11 19.56 2.07
N VAL A 136 -6.66 19.14 0.93
CA VAL A 136 -6.15 19.47 -0.41
C VAL A 136 -6.79 20.77 -0.89
N PHE A 137 -5.96 21.75 -1.27
CA PHE A 137 -6.39 23.06 -1.78
C PHE A 137 -6.43 23.12 -3.31
N SER A 138 -5.85 22.11 -3.97
CA SER A 138 -5.72 22.06 -5.42
C SER A 138 -6.20 20.72 -5.97
N GLU A 139 -7.32 20.74 -6.69
CA GLU A 139 -7.83 19.53 -7.36
C GLU A 139 -7.05 19.16 -8.63
N GLU A 140 -6.26 20.09 -9.21
CA GLU A 140 -5.47 19.81 -10.41
C GLU A 140 -4.24 18.95 -10.14
N ILE A 141 -3.69 19.01 -8.92
CA ILE A 141 -2.44 18.35 -8.52
C ILE A 141 -2.74 17.26 -7.50
N LYS A 142 -3.11 16.08 -8.02
CA LYS A 142 -3.50 14.93 -7.20
C LYS A 142 -2.35 13.98 -6.88
N PHE A 143 -1.33 13.95 -7.74
CA PHE A 143 -0.25 12.98 -7.67
C PHE A 143 1.10 13.63 -7.95
N PHE A 144 2.11 13.15 -7.25
CA PHE A 144 3.49 13.57 -7.40
C PHE A 144 4.32 12.36 -7.80
N GLN A 145 4.88 12.39 -9.02
CA GLN A 145 5.82 11.37 -9.45
C GLN A 145 7.24 11.83 -9.10
N ILE A 146 7.92 11.14 -8.18
CA ILE A 146 9.29 11.46 -7.78
C ILE A 146 10.24 11.32 -8.98
N ASP A 147 11.07 12.33 -9.18
CA ASP A 147 12.12 12.31 -10.18
C ASP A 147 13.43 11.77 -9.61
N TRP A 148 13.54 10.44 -9.54
CA TRP A 148 14.73 9.75 -9.06
C TRP A 148 16.02 10.03 -9.84
N LYS A 149 15.95 10.64 -11.04
CA LYS A 149 17.15 11.01 -11.80
C LYS A 149 17.78 12.32 -11.34
N ASN A 150 16.93 13.25 -10.91
CA ASN A 150 17.33 14.58 -10.48
C ASN A 150 17.30 14.74 -8.96
N SER A 151 16.75 13.75 -8.26
CA SER A 151 16.72 13.68 -6.81
C SER A 151 17.87 12.77 -6.37
N ASP A 152 18.73 13.24 -5.46
CA ASP A 152 19.88 12.54 -4.83
C ASP A 152 19.56 11.27 -4.01
N GLY A 153 18.41 10.62 -4.26
CA GLY A 153 18.15 9.23 -3.90
C GLY A 153 17.74 8.92 -2.46
N LEU A 154 17.87 9.82 -1.49
CA LEU A 154 17.59 9.53 -0.06
C LEU A 154 17.05 10.77 0.66
N PHE A 155 15.73 10.97 0.66
CA PHE A 155 15.13 12.19 1.22
C PHE A 155 13.99 11.98 2.20
N PHE A 156 13.62 10.72 2.45
CA PHE A 156 12.72 10.42 3.54
C PHE A 156 13.56 10.41 4.81
N GLU A 157 13.40 11.43 5.64
CA GLU A 157 14.12 11.50 6.91
C GLU A 157 13.84 10.26 7.78
N HIS A 158 12.65 9.64 7.62
CA HIS A 158 12.20 8.47 8.36
C HIS A 158 11.24 7.59 7.53
N ASP A 159 11.14 6.31 7.89
CA ASP A 159 10.38 5.28 7.15
C ASP A 159 8.88 5.60 7.00
N GLY A 160 8.31 6.37 7.92
CA GLY A 160 6.96 6.90 7.78
C GLY A 160 6.53 7.79 8.95
N TYR A 161 5.54 8.63 8.68
CA TYR A 161 4.86 9.50 9.63
C TYR A 161 3.36 9.18 9.67
N ILE A 162 2.76 9.35 10.84
CA ILE A 162 1.33 9.18 11.10
C ILE A 162 0.76 10.51 11.61
N GLU A 163 -0.40 10.90 11.10
CA GLU A 163 -1.13 12.07 11.57
C GLU A 163 -1.71 11.83 12.99
N SER A 164 -1.78 12.88 13.80
CA SER A 164 -2.13 12.78 15.22
C SER A 164 -3.51 12.16 15.47
N ASP A 165 -4.46 12.36 14.56
CA ASP A 165 -5.79 11.76 14.63
C ASP A 165 -5.73 10.24 14.44
N ASP A 166 -4.88 9.77 13.53
CA ASP A 166 -4.66 8.34 13.30
C ASP A 166 -3.87 7.69 14.44
N VAL A 167 -2.92 8.42 15.06
CA VAL A 167 -2.26 7.97 16.29
C VAL A 167 -3.28 7.79 17.44
N ARG A 168 -4.25 8.70 17.59
CA ARG A 168 -5.33 8.55 18.58
C ARG A 168 -6.18 7.32 18.30
N LYS A 169 -6.49 7.01 17.03
CA LYS A 169 -7.22 5.79 16.65
C LYS A 169 -6.45 4.55 17.08
N LEU A 170 -5.15 4.47 16.76
CA LEU A 170 -4.29 3.35 17.18
C LEU A 170 -4.24 3.18 18.69
N TYR A 171 -4.07 4.28 19.43
CA TYR A 171 -4.08 4.26 20.89
C TYR A 171 -5.39 3.72 21.46
N ASN A 172 -6.54 4.12 20.88
CA ASN A 172 -7.84 3.64 21.31
C ASN A 172 -8.05 2.17 20.99
N ILE A 173 -7.55 1.68 19.85
CA ILE A 173 -7.61 0.26 19.50
C ILE A 173 -6.83 -0.57 20.52
N ILE A 174 -5.60 -0.20 20.83
CA ILE A 174 -4.77 -0.98 21.77
C ILE A 174 -5.34 -0.94 23.20
N ASN A 175 -5.85 0.20 23.66
CA ASN A 175 -6.24 0.37 25.06
C ASN A 175 -7.71 0.03 25.36
N ASN A 176 -8.62 0.04 24.37
CA ASN A 176 -10.03 -0.30 24.58
C ASN A 176 -10.37 -1.77 24.26
N ASP A 177 -9.43 -2.56 23.73
CA ASP A 177 -9.67 -3.92 23.23
C ASP A 177 -9.28 -5.04 24.23
N VAL A 178 -9.33 -4.71 25.53
CA VAL A 178 -9.03 -5.62 26.65
C VAL A 178 -10.15 -6.67 26.88
N SER A 179 -11.26 -6.65 26.13
CA SER A 179 -12.37 -7.60 26.30
C SER A 179 -12.77 -8.44 25.07
N SER A 180 -12.16 -8.27 23.89
CA SER A 180 -12.64 -8.93 22.65
C SER A 180 -11.58 -9.59 21.77
N SER A 181 -10.30 -9.30 21.97
CA SER A 181 -9.23 -9.63 21.01
C SER A 181 -8.71 -11.07 21.04
N GLU A 182 -8.86 -11.82 22.15
CA GLU A 182 -8.42 -13.22 22.23
C GLU A 182 -9.28 -14.18 21.40
N VAL A 183 -10.58 -13.88 21.22
CA VAL A 183 -11.50 -14.70 20.42
C VAL A 183 -11.31 -14.45 18.92
N TYR A 184 -10.93 -13.22 18.51
CA TYR A 184 -10.78 -12.87 17.09
C TYR A 184 -9.44 -13.32 16.49
N ARG A 185 -8.35 -13.27 17.27
CA ARG A 185 -7.01 -13.74 16.82
C ARG A 185 -6.97 -15.25 16.57
N SER A 186 -7.61 -16.04 17.43
CA SER A 186 -7.69 -17.51 17.25
C SER A 186 -8.55 -17.90 16.04
N LEU A 187 -9.58 -17.13 15.70
CA LEU A 187 -10.40 -17.33 14.51
C LEU A 187 -9.68 -16.94 13.20
N SER A 188 -8.91 -15.84 13.20
CA SER A 188 -8.18 -15.36 12.02
C SER A 188 -7.00 -16.26 11.62
N ILE A 189 -6.19 -16.70 12.59
CA ILE A 189 -5.07 -17.63 12.33
C ILE A 189 -5.62 -18.98 11.83
N ALA A 190 -6.65 -19.52 12.47
CA ALA A 190 -7.28 -20.75 12.03
C ALA A 190 -7.95 -20.61 10.65
N GLN A 191 -8.46 -19.43 10.28
CA GLN A 191 -8.99 -19.15 8.94
C GLN A 191 -7.88 -19.07 7.90
N GLN A 192 -6.77 -18.37 8.17
CA GLN A 192 -5.62 -18.28 7.27
C GLN A 192 -4.98 -19.66 7.04
N GLU A 193 -4.78 -20.44 8.10
CA GLU A 193 -4.30 -21.82 8.00
C GLU A 193 -5.27 -22.70 7.21
N ARG A 194 -6.59 -22.65 7.51
CA ARG A 194 -7.62 -23.38 6.73
C ARG A 194 -7.62 -22.97 5.26
N HIS A 195 -7.44 -21.70 4.93
CA HIS A 195 -7.39 -21.23 3.54
C HIS A 195 -6.10 -21.68 2.83
N ALA A 196 -4.95 -21.68 3.51
CA ALA A 196 -3.68 -22.18 2.97
C ALA A 196 -3.73 -23.70 2.72
N THR A 197 -4.28 -24.48 3.67
CA THR A 197 -4.45 -25.93 3.51
C THR A 197 -5.33 -26.26 2.31
N LYS A 198 -6.47 -25.57 2.16
CA LYS A 198 -7.38 -25.76 1.02
C LYS A 198 -6.73 -25.43 -0.33
N ARG A 199 -5.92 -24.36 -0.39
CA ARG A 199 -5.16 -23.99 -1.59
C ARG A 199 -4.13 -25.05 -1.97
N ASN A 200 -3.38 -25.55 -0.99
CA ASN A 200 -2.37 -26.59 -1.22
C ASN A 200 -3.02 -27.89 -1.72
N GLN A 201 -4.12 -28.33 -1.10
CA GLN A 201 -4.87 -29.50 -1.57
C GLN A 201 -5.31 -29.37 -3.02
N VAL A 202 -5.92 -28.23 -3.38
CA VAL A 202 -6.38 -27.98 -4.76
C VAL A 202 -5.21 -27.96 -5.75
N LEU A 203 -4.08 -27.34 -5.39
CA LEU A 203 -2.89 -27.30 -6.26
C LEU A 203 -2.26 -28.67 -6.46
N SER A 204 -2.15 -29.48 -5.39
CA SER A 204 -1.65 -30.85 -5.50
C SER A 204 -2.51 -31.71 -6.43
N VAL A 205 -3.83 -31.58 -6.34
CA VAL A 205 -4.78 -32.26 -7.23
C VAL A 205 -4.66 -31.76 -8.67
N ALA A 206 -4.58 -30.44 -8.87
CA ALA A 206 -4.38 -29.86 -10.20
C ALA A 206 -3.07 -30.33 -10.84
N ILE A 207 -1.98 -30.43 -10.08
CA ILE A 207 -0.68 -30.94 -10.55
C ILE A 207 -0.78 -32.43 -10.91
N TYR A 208 -1.44 -33.23 -10.07
CA TYR A 208 -1.65 -34.67 -10.33
C TYR A 208 -2.43 -34.88 -11.63
N LEU A 209 -3.59 -34.22 -11.78
CA LEU A 209 -4.44 -34.32 -12.96
C LEU A 209 -3.77 -33.80 -14.23
N TYR A 210 -2.95 -32.75 -14.11
CA TYR A 210 -2.14 -32.24 -15.21
C TYR A 210 -1.07 -33.22 -15.66
N LYS A 211 -0.45 -33.96 -14.72
CA LYS A 211 0.54 -35.01 -15.04
C LYS A 211 -0.10 -36.26 -15.65
N GLU A 212 -1.29 -36.64 -15.17
CA GLU A 212 -2.02 -37.82 -15.62
C GLU A 212 -2.66 -37.62 -17.01
N ASN A 213 -3.14 -36.40 -17.30
CA ASN A 213 -3.76 -36.07 -18.59
C ASN A 213 -2.84 -35.19 -19.44
N SER A 214 -1.93 -35.82 -20.18
CA SER A 214 -1.07 -35.19 -21.18
C SER A 214 -1.81 -34.49 -22.33
N ASN A 215 -3.13 -34.68 -22.45
CA ASN A 215 -4.02 -34.02 -23.41
C ASN A 215 -4.57 -32.65 -22.95
N VAL A 216 -4.39 -32.26 -21.68
CA VAL A 216 -4.64 -30.87 -21.26
C VAL A 216 -3.53 -30.02 -21.85
N LYS A 217 -3.72 -29.56 -23.10
CA LYS A 217 -2.77 -28.71 -23.81
C LYS A 217 -2.32 -27.57 -22.87
N LYS A 218 -1.00 -27.33 -22.85
CA LYS A 218 -0.37 -26.19 -22.16
C LYS A 218 -1.27 -24.95 -22.33
N ASP A 219 -1.59 -24.31 -21.21
CA ASP A 219 -2.22 -22.98 -21.13
C ASP A 219 -3.76 -22.88 -21.04
N ASN A 220 -4.48 -23.95 -20.69
CA ASN A 220 -5.92 -23.83 -20.41
C ASN A 220 -6.28 -24.07 -18.93
N ALA A 221 -6.13 -23.01 -18.12
CA ALA A 221 -6.50 -23.01 -16.70
C ALA A 221 -7.97 -23.40 -16.46
N THR A 222 -8.87 -23.00 -17.35
CA THR A 222 -10.29 -23.32 -17.28
C THR A 222 -10.54 -24.81 -17.50
N ALA A 223 -9.83 -25.44 -18.45
CA ALA A 223 -9.96 -26.88 -18.71
C ALA A 223 -9.45 -27.71 -17.53
N LEU A 224 -8.30 -27.33 -16.96
CA LEU A 224 -7.76 -28.01 -15.78
C LEU A 224 -8.68 -27.82 -14.56
N THR A 225 -9.26 -26.63 -14.38
CA THR A 225 -10.23 -26.37 -13.31
C THR A 225 -11.50 -27.23 -13.48
N LYS A 226 -12.03 -27.34 -14.71
CA LYS A 226 -13.16 -28.24 -14.99
C LYS A 226 -12.84 -29.69 -14.65
N LEU A 227 -11.62 -30.15 -14.95
CA LEU A 227 -11.16 -31.50 -14.64
C LEU A 227 -11.07 -31.74 -13.11
N VAL A 228 -10.59 -30.74 -12.35
CA VAL A 228 -10.57 -30.77 -10.88
C VAL A 228 -11.99 -30.94 -10.31
N PHE A 229 -12.97 -30.21 -10.84
CA PHE A 229 -14.37 -30.36 -10.42
C PHE A 229 -14.99 -31.69 -10.85
N SER A 230 -14.74 -32.15 -12.09
CA SER A 230 -15.32 -33.40 -12.59
C SER A 230 -14.81 -34.64 -11.85
N ARG A 231 -13.57 -34.60 -11.33
CA ARG A 231 -12.96 -35.67 -10.53
C ARG A 231 -12.93 -35.36 -9.04
N ALA A 232 -13.72 -34.38 -8.59
CA ALA A 232 -13.70 -33.95 -7.19
C ALA A 232 -14.07 -35.08 -6.22
N ALA A 233 -14.91 -36.03 -6.63
CA ALA A 233 -15.26 -37.19 -5.83
C ALA A 233 -14.07 -38.12 -5.51
N GLU A 234 -12.99 -38.07 -6.30
CA GLU A 234 -11.78 -38.89 -6.07
C GLU A 234 -10.86 -38.31 -5.00
N PHE A 235 -10.84 -36.97 -4.87
CA PHE A 235 -9.93 -36.27 -3.97
C PHE A 235 -10.63 -35.69 -2.74
N TRP A 236 -11.94 -35.51 -2.81
CA TRP A 236 -12.80 -35.04 -1.73
C TRP A 236 -14.07 -35.91 -1.65
N PRO A 237 -13.94 -37.20 -1.23
CA PRO A 237 -15.02 -38.17 -1.29
C PRO A 237 -16.26 -37.79 -0.46
N ASP A 238 -16.06 -37.05 0.65
CA ASP A 238 -17.13 -36.66 1.56
C ASP A 238 -18.04 -35.56 0.98
N LYS A 239 -17.43 -34.56 0.34
CA LYS A 239 -18.15 -33.38 -0.19
C LYS A 239 -18.40 -33.45 -1.68
N LYS A 240 -17.70 -34.33 -2.39
CA LYS A 240 -17.71 -34.49 -3.87
C LYS A 240 -17.48 -33.20 -4.63
N GLU A 241 -16.86 -32.21 -3.99
CA GLU A 241 -16.59 -30.89 -4.54
C GLU A 241 -15.27 -30.34 -3.95
N PRO A 242 -14.48 -29.56 -4.73
CA PRO A 242 -13.27 -28.93 -4.23
C PRO A 242 -13.56 -27.90 -3.12
N PRO A 243 -12.60 -27.65 -2.21
CA PRO A 243 -12.80 -26.76 -1.06
C PRO A 243 -12.75 -25.26 -1.40
N LEU A 244 -12.59 -24.90 -2.68
CA LEU A 244 -12.51 -23.54 -3.20
C LEU A 244 -13.43 -23.39 -4.43
N SER A 245 -13.94 -22.17 -4.65
CA SER A 245 -14.81 -21.89 -5.79
C SER A 245 -14.06 -21.98 -7.12
N PHE A 246 -14.81 -22.27 -8.19
CA PHE A 246 -14.27 -22.42 -9.54
C PHE A 246 -13.41 -21.24 -9.99
N GLU A 247 -13.86 -20.01 -9.75
CA GLU A 247 -13.12 -18.79 -10.14
C GLU A 247 -11.77 -18.66 -9.42
N VAL A 248 -11.73 -19.02 -8.14
CA VAL A 248 -10.50 -18.97 -7.32
C VAL A 248 -9.50 -19.99 -7.83
N ILE A 249 -9.95 -21.23 -8.09
CA ILE A 249 -9.09 -22.30 -8.62
C ILE A 249 -8.57 -21.93 -10.01
N CYS A 250 -9.43 -21.38 -10.88
CA CYS A 250 -9.05 -20.96 -12.22
C CYS A 250 -7.99 -19.84 -12.21
N LYS A 251 -8.16 -18.81 -11.37
CA LYS A 251 -7.16 -17.75 -11.18
C LYS A 251 -5.83 -18.30 -10.65
N MET A 252 -5.88 -19.21 -9.68
CA MET A 252 -4.69 -19.86 -9.13
C MET A 252 -3.91 -20.61 -10.21
N ILE A 253 -4.59 -21.46 -10.99
CA ILE A 253 -3.96 -22.22 -12.08
C ILE A 253 -3.45 -21.28 -13.19
N ALA A 254 -4.24 -20.26 -13.56
CA ALA A 254 -3.85 -19.29 -14.59
C ALA A 254 -2.58 -18.52 -14.23
N SER A 255 -2.38 -18.19 -12.95
CA SER A 255 -1.17 -17.52 -12.46
C SER A 255 0.10 -18.38 -12.64
N ILE A 256 -0.03 -19.70 -12.60
CA ILE A 256 1.07 -20.65 -12.80
C ILE A 256 1.44 -20.78 -14.29
N PHE A 257 0.43 -20.79 -15.17
CA PHE A 257 0.69 -20.82 -16.63
C PHE A 257 1.22 -19.49 -17.17
N LYS A 258 0.81 -18.37 -16.59
CA LYS A 258 1.36 -17.04 -16.91
C LYS A 258 2.71 -16.80 -16.23
N LYS A 259 3.74 -17.59 -16.54
CA LYS A 259 5.11 -17.15 -16.24
C LYS A 259 5.47 -15.98 -17.16
N PRO A 260 6.04 -14.88 -16.65
CA PRO A 260 6.78 -13.96 -17.51
C PRO A 260 7.91 -14.75 -18.18
N ILE A 261 8.09 -14.55 -19.48
CA ILE A 261 9.26 -15.03 -20.20
C ILE A 261 10.44 -14.33 -19.53
N PHE A 262 11.29 -15.08 -18.81
CA PHE A 262 12.62 -14.60 -18.48
C PHE A 262 13.32 -14.39 -19.82
N THR A 263 13.33 -13.14 -20.29
CA THR A 263 14.16 -12.74 -21.42
C THR A 263 15.57 -12.73 -20.86
N ASN A 264 16.39 -13.68 -21.32
CA ASN A 264 17.83 -13.63 -21.09
C ASN A 264 18.34 -12.35 -21.78
N ASN A 265 18.67 -11.33 -21.00
CA ASN A 265 19.57 -10.25 -21.38
C ASN A 265 20.81 -10.35 -20.50
#